data_AF-A0A4C1XZN3-F1
#
_entry.id   AF-A0A4C1XZN3-F1
#
_cell.length_a   1.000
_cell.length_b   1.000
_cell.length_c   1.000
_cell.angle_alpha   90.00
_cell.angle_beta   90.00
_cell.angle_gamma   90.00
#
_symmetry.space_group_name_H-M   'P 1'
#
loop_
_entity.id
_entity.type
_entity.pdbx_description
1 polymer ?
#
loop_
_entity_poly.entity_id
_entity_poly.type
_entity_poly.pdbx_seq_one_letter_code
_entity_poly.pdbx_strand_id
1 'polypeptide(L)'
;MPPKRRALGRSTRRARRKRTLRASESEDQRALRLENLRVHAVETRSSESSEQLEVRLETDGIRTEYSGPEGCKCSNKHRSIKTNTAR
;
A
#
# COMPACT_ATOMS: atom_id res chain seq x y z
N MET A 1 22.84 13.07 -23.82
CA MET A 1 21.39 12.85 -24.04
C MET A 1 20.81 12.13 -22.82
N PRO A 2 19.93 12.77 -22.03
CA PRO A 2 19.30 12.11 -20.88
C PRO A 2 18.27 11.07 -21.33
N PRO A 3 18.17 9.91 -20.66
CA PRO A 3 17.25 8.84 -21.03
C PRO A 3 15.79 9.27 -20.88
N LYS A 4 14.95 8.94 -21.88
CA LYS A 4 13.52 9.27 -21.90
C LYS A 4 12.83 8.67 -20.66
N ARG A 5 12.08 9.51 -19.92
CA ARG A 5 11.32 9.11 -18.72
C ARG A 5 10.41 7.93 -19.05
N ARG A 6 10.63 6.79 -18.38
CA ARG A 6 9.74 5.64 -18.45
C ARG A 6 8.40 6.00 -17.81
N ALA A 7 7.29 5.63 -18.44
CA ALA A 7 5.96 5.86 -17.92
C ALA A 7 5.77 5.17 -16.55
N LEU A 8 5.76 5.96 -15.47
CA LEU A 8 5.58 5.52 -14.08
C LEU A 8 4.19 4.87 -13.83
N GLY A 9 3.27 4.96 -14.80
CA GLY A 9 1.93 4.36 -14.70
C GLY A 9 1.87 2.84 -14.89
N ARG A 10 2.94 2.20 -15.40
CA ARG A 10 2.89 0.74 -15.66
C ARG A 10 3.29 -0.04 -14.41
N SER A 11 2.29 -0.61 -13.71
CA SER A 11 2.53 -1.59 -12.65
C SER A 11 3.45 -2.71 -13.14
N THR A 12 4.51 -2.99 -12.39
CA THR A 12 5.45 -4.06 -12.71
C THR A 12 4.76 -5.44 -12.64
N ARG A 13 5.29 -6.44 -13.35
CA ARG A 13 4.80 -7.83 -13.28
C ARG A 13 4.84 -8.36 -11.84
N ARG A 14 5.90 -8.02 -11.10
CA ARG A 14 6.07 -8.40 -9.68
C ARG A 14 4.96 -7.81 -8.81
N ALA A 15 4.64 -6.53 -8.98
CA ALA A 15 3.55 -5.89 -8.25
C ALA A 15 2.19 -6.54 -8.55
N ARG A 16 1.92 -6.89 -9.82
CA ARG A 16 0.69 -7.60 -10.20
C ARG A 16 0.59 -8.98 -9.55
N ARG A 17 1.66 -9.77 -9.58
CA ARG A 17 1.71 -11.10 -8.93
C ARG A 17 1.51 -11.00 -7.42
N LYS A 18 2.15 -10.02 -6.77
CA LYS A 18 1.96 -9.81 -5.32
C LYS A 18 0.51 -9.45 -4.99
N ARG A 19 -0.15 -8.65 -5.84
CA ARG A 19 -1.57 -8.32 -5.68
C ARG A 19 -2.46 -9.56 -5.82
N THR A 20 -2.23 -10.40 -6.83
CA THR A 20 -3.04 -11.61 -7.01
C THR A 20 -2.86 -12.59 -5.86
N LEU A 21 -1.63 -12.76 -5.36
CA LEU A 21 -1.35 -13.61 -4.20
C LEU A 21 -2.09 -13.10 -2.95
N ARG A 22 -2.08 -11.78 -2.69
CA ARG A 22 -2.83 -11.20 -1.56
C ARG A 22 -4.34 -11.32 -1.69
N ALA A 23 -4.86 -11.31 -2.92
CA ALA A 23 -6.30 -11.44 -3.16
C ALA A 23 -6.81 -12.87 -2.91
N SER A 24 -5.92 -13.86 -2.95
CA SER A 24 -6.24 -15.26 -2.67
C SER A 24 -5.79 -15.74 -1.29
N GLU A 25 -5.29 -14.84 -0.42
CA GLU A 25 -4.91 -15.19 0.96
C GLU A 25 -6.15 -15.62 1.76
N SER A 26 -6.04 -16.70 2.54
CA SER A 26 -7.03 -17.01 3.56
C SER A 26 -6.98 -16.00 4.71
N GLU A 27 -8.01 -15.98 5.55
CA GLU A 27 -8.04 -15.11 6.74
C GLU A 27 -6.87 -15.39 7.68
N ASP A 28 -6.55 -16.66 7.94
CA ASP A 28 -5.42 -17.06 8.79
C ASP A 28 -4.08 -16.62 8.18
N GLN A 29 -3.89 -16.81 6.87
CA GLN A 29 -2.67 -16.37 6.18
C GLN A 29 -2.52 -14.86 6.24
N ARG A 30 -3.64 -14.14 6.07
CA ARG A 30 -3.67 -12.68 6.19
C ARG A 30 -3.34 -12.25 7.62
N ALA A 31 -3.90 -12.91 8.63
CA ALA A 31 -3.65 -12.63 10.04
C ALA A 31 -2.17 -12.82 10.39
N LEU A 32 -1.59 -13.97 10.05
CA LEU A 32 -0.17 -14.26 10.24
C LEU A 32 0.73 -13.24 9.53
N ARG A 33 0.40 -12.88 8.28
CA ARG A 33 1.18 -11.87 7.55
C ARG A 33 1.10 -10.50 8.23
N LEU A 34 -0.06 -10.11 8.75
CA LEU A 34 -0.21 -8.83 9.46
C LEU A 34 0.54 -8.84 10.79
N GLU A 35 0.52 -9.96 11.51
CA GLU A 35 1.25 -10.11 12.76
C GLU A 35 2.76 -10.03 12.55
N ASN A 36 3.28 -10.75 11.56
CA ASN A 36 4.69 -10.64 11.18
C ASN A 36 5.09 -9.21 10.79
N LEU A 37 4.20 -8.47 10.12
CA LEU A 37 4.45 -7.07 9.78
C LEU A 37 4.48 -6.16 11.03
N ARG A 38 3.66 -6.45 12.05
CA ARG A 38 3.68 -5.71 13.32
C ARG A 38 4.97 -5.95 14.07
N VAL A 39 5.36 -7.21 14.25
CA VAL A 39 6.61 -7.59 14.94
C VAL A 39 7.81 -6.93 14.26
N HIS A 40 7.93 -7.09 12.95
CA HIS A 40 9.01 -6.46 12.18
C HIS A 40 8.99 -4.93 12.31
N ALA A 41 7.82 -4.29 12.31
CA ALA A 41 7.75 -2.83 12.48
C ALA A 41 8.24 -2.38 13.87
N VAL A 42 7.91 -3.13 14.91
CA VAL A 42 8.41 -2.88 16.27
C VAL A 42 9.92 -3.06 16.32
N GLU A 43 10.45 -4.16 15.80
CA GLU A 43 11.90 -4.43 15.75
C GLU A 43 12.67 -3.33 15.02
N THR A 44 12.16 -2.89 13.86
CA THR A 44 12.77 -1.79 13.12
C THR A 44 12.79 -0.51 13.93
N ARG A 45 11.71 -0.19 14.66
CA ARG A 45 11.61 1.01 15.50
C ARG A 45 12.50 0.95 16.73
N SER A 46 12.66 -0.22 17.33
CA SER A 46 13.59 -0.41 18.46
C SER A 46 15.05 -0.17 18.07
N SER A 47 15.37 -0.29 16.78
CA SER A 47 16.72 -0.05 16.24
C SER A 47 16.85 1.29 15.51
N GLU A 48 15.82 2.15 15.55
CA GLU A 48 15.85 3.47 14.91
C GLU A 48 16.84 4.40 15.63
N SER A 49 17.60 5.16 14.85
CA SER A 49 18.38 6.30 15.37
C SER A 49 17.48 7.51 15.66
N SER A 50 17.98 8.48 16.44
CA SER A 50 17.25 9.72 16.74
C SER A 50 16.83 10.50 15.49
N GLU A 51 17.74 10.62 14.51
CA GLU A 51 17.46 11.31 13.24
C GLU A 51 16.35 10.59 12.44
N GLN A 52 16.36 9.25 12.41
CA GLN A 52 15.32 8.48 11.74
C GLN A 52 13.96 8.61 12.43
N LEU A 53 13.96 8.68 13.76
CA LEU A 53 12.76 8.89 14.55
C LEU A 53 12.15 10.28 14.28
N GLU A 54 12.98 11.34 14.23
CA GLU A 54 12.53 12.70 13.92
C GLU A 54 11.87 12.79 12.54
N VAL A 55 12.54 12.26 11.50
CA VAL A 55 11.98 12.21 10.14
C VAL A 55 10.68 11.41 10.09
N ARG A 56 10.59 10.29 10.82
CA ARG A 56 9.37 9.50 10.87
C ARG A 56 8.22 10.27 11.54
N LEU A 57 8.47 10.97 12.64
CA LEU A 57 7.46 11.78 13.32
C LEU A 57 7.01 12.97 12.49
N GLU A 58 7.93 13.68 11.84
CA GLU A 58 7.61 14.79 10.94
C GLU A 58 6.73 14.32 9.76
N THR A 59 7.12 13.22 9.12
CA THR A 59 6.35 12.64 8.00
C THR A 59 4.98 12.12 8.41
N ASP A 60 4.86 11.51 9.60
CA ASP A 60 3.56 11.10 10.15
C ASP A 60 2.68 12.31 10.47
N GLY A 61 3.25 13.40 11.02
CA GLY A 61 2.56 14.67 11.27
C GLY A 61 1.99 15.30 10.00
N ILE A 62 2.83 15.44 8.97
CA ILE A 62 2.44 15.87 7.62
C ILE A 62 1.30 15.00 7.09
N ARG A 63 1.41 13.67 7.17
CA ARG A 63 0.35 12.77 6.69
C ARG A 63 -0.97 13.03 7.43
N THR A 64 -0.93 13.20 8.75
CA THR A 64 -2.15 13.46 9.52
C THR A 64 -2.82 14.78 9.13
N GLU A 65 -2.02 15.84 8.92
CA GLU A 65 -2.49 17.16 8.49
C GLU A 65 -3.19 17.11 7.13
N TYR A 66 -2.58 16.44 6.14
CA TYR A 66 -3.15 16.32 4.78
C TYR A 66 -4.21 15.21 4.63
N SER A 67 -4.43 14.38 5.66
CA SER A 67 -5.44 13.31 5.66
C SER A 67 -6.81 13.74 6.22
N GLY A 68 -6.98 15.03 6.54
CA GLY A 68 -8.27 15.60 6.92
C GLY A 68 -9.40 15.34 5.90
N PRO A 69 -10.67 15.57 6.28
CA PRO A 69 -11.85 15.08 5.55
C PRO A 69 -11.97 15.50 4.08
N GLU A 70 -11.16 16.43 3.59
CA GLU A 70 -11.15 16.89 2.20
C GLU A 70 -10.24 16.07 1.26
N GLY A 71 -9.42 15.15 1.79
CA GLY A 71 -8.36 14.47 1.03
C GLY A 71 -8.74 13.20 0.24
N CYS A 72 -9.98 12.70 0.31
CA CYS A 72 -10.34 11.41 -0.33
C CYS A 72 -11.48 11.53 -1.36
N LYS A 73 -11.21 12.14 -2.52
CA LYS A 73 -11.97 11.89 -3.75
C LYS A 73 -11.30 10.78 -4.58
N CYS A 74 -11.23 9.58 -4.00
CA CYS A 74 -10.96 8.37 -4.76
C CYS A 74 -12.23 8.06 -5.57
N SER A 75 -12.30 8.54 -6.81
CA SER A 75 -13.37 8.18 -7.74
C SER A 75 -13.31 6.67 -7.98
N ASN A 76 -14.09 5.92 -7.20
CA ASN A 76 -14.19 4.49 -7.31
C ASN A 76 -15.03 4.14 -8.53
N LYS A 77 -14.47 4.31 -9.73
CA LYS A 77 -15.02 3.82 -11.00
C LYS A 77 -14.88 2.29 -11.00
N HIS A 78 -15.66 1.62 -10.16
CA HIS A 78 -15.82 0.18 -10.24
C HIS A 78 -16.57 -0.16 -11.53
N ARG A 79 -15.76 -0.44 -12.55
CA ARG A 79 -15.97 -1.41 -13.62
C ARG A 79 -17.17 -2.34 -13.35
N SER A 80 -18.30 -2.07 -14.02
CA SER A 80 -19.45 -2.96 -14.07
C SER A 80 -19.00 -4.34 -14.54
N ILE A 81 -19.09 -5.34 -13.66
CA ILE A 81 -18.99 -6.73 -14.05
C ILE A 81 -20.36 -7.07 -14.64
N LYS A 82 -20.45 -7.15 -15.97
CA LYS A 82 -21.64 -7.68 -16.64
C LYS A 82 -21.76 -9.15 -16.23
N THR A 83 -22.69 -9.49 -15.37
CA THR A 83 -23.10 -10.88 -15.14
C THR A 83 -23.91 -11.30 -16.36
N ASN A 84 -23.32 -12.11 -17.25
CA ASN A 84 -24.10 -12.83 -18.25
C ASN A 84 -24.87 -13.93 -17.53
N THR A 85 -26.13 -13.65 -17.21
CA THR A 85 -27.10 -14.67 -16.82
C THR A 85 -27.56 -15.35 -18.11
N ALA A 86 -26.99 -16.51 -18.42
CA ALA A 86 -27.51 -17.39 -19.47
C ALA A 86 -28.73 -18.13 -18.92
N ARG A 87 -29.87 -17.99 -19.58
CA ARG A 87 -31.01 -18.90 -19.47
C ARG A 87 -31.58 -19.11 -20.87
#